data_AF-A0A7R9LBL6-F1
#
_entry.id   AF-A0A7R9LBL6-F1
#
_cell.length_a   1.000
_cell.length_b   1.000
_cell.length_c   1.000
_cell.angle_alpha   90.00
_cell.angle_beta   90.00
_cell.angle_gamma   90.00
#
_symmetry.space_group_name_H-M   'P 1'
#
loop_
_entity.id
_entity.type
_entity.pdbx_description
1 polymer ?
#
loop_
_entity_poly.entity_id
_entity_poly.type
_entity_poly.pdbx_seq_one_letter_code
_entity_poly.pdbx_strand_id
1 'polypeptide(L)'
;MEPLHLCMDRYTVHLDLIRTMDPDTKISAVCCGFHLFQDCIQKSTQSLCEPKTGIETADYIMSIINSMTNDVLDFTCGRFENIEKCDKYMEEKAWNALKEPKSAEEIVTERAKQKFVSPIPALVAVITNYEL
;
A
#
# COMPACT_ATOMS: atom_id res chain seq x y z
N MET A 1 2.54 -4.22 -18.80
CA MET A 1 1.79 -3.57 -17.71
C MET A 1 2.67 -2.51 -17.10
N GLU A 2 2.15 -1.32 -16.81
CA GLU A 2 2.95 -0.20 -16.33
C GLU A 2 3.34 -0.37 -14.85
N PRO A 3 4.61 -0.14 -14.44
CA PRO A 3 5.08 -0.40 -13.07
C PRO A 3 4.26 0.29 -11.97
N LEU A 4 3.78 1.51 -12.22
CA LEU A 4 2.97 2.25 -11.24
C LEU A 4 1.58 1.64 -11.04
N HIS A 5 0.96 1.16 -12.12
CA HIS A 5 -0.31 0.42 -12.03
C HIS A 5 -0.14 -0.87 -11.21
N LEU A 6 1.00 -1.55 -11.35
CA LEU A 6 1.29 -2.74 -10.55
C LEU A 6 1.40 -2.42 -9.04
N CYS A 7 1.97 -1.27 -8.67
CA CYS A 7 1.99 -0.85 -7.27
C CYS A 7 0.57 -0.62 -6.71
N MET A 8 -0.30 0.03 -7.50
CA MET A 8 -1.70 0.26 -7.12
C MET A 8 -2.49 -1.05 -7.00
N ASP A 9 -2.29 -1.98 -7.94
CA ASP A 9 -2.95 -3.28 -7.90
C ASP A 9 -2.47 -4.12 -6.72
N ARG A 10 -1.16 -4.11 -6.43
CA ARG A 10 -0.60 -4.76 -5.24
C ARG A 10 -1.22 -4.17 -3.96
N TYR A 11 -1.31 -2.85 -3.85
CA TYR A 11 -1.92 -2.23 -2.68
C TYR A 11 -3.39 -2.62 -2.53
N THR A 12 -4.13 -2.72 -3.64
CA THR A 12 -5.53 -3.15 -3.56
C THR A 12 -5.67 -4.62 -3.18
N VAL A 13 -4.74 -5.48 -3.60
CA VAL A 13 -4.63 -6.86 -3.10
C VAL A 13 -4.32 -6.89 -1.60
N HIS A 14 -3.45 -6.01 -1.11
CA HIS A 14 -3.21 -5.88 0.34
C HIS A 14 -4.48 -5.49 1.10
N LEU A 15 -5.24 -4.49 0.61
CA LEU A 15 -6.47 -4.06 1.28
C LEU A 15 -7.51 -5.17 1.41
N ASP A 16 -7.66 -6.03 0.40
CA ASP A 16 -8.57 -7.17 0.49
C ASP A 16 -8.08 -8.24 1.46
N LEU A 17 -6.77 -8.51 1.50
CA LEU A 17 -6.18 -9.36 2.54
C LEU A 17 -6.44 -8.78 3.95
N ILE A 18 -6.22 -7.47 4.13
CA ILE A 18 -6.41 -6.77 5.41
C ILE A 18 -7.86 -6.85 5.87
N ARG A 19 -8.83 -6.83 4.95
CA ARG A 19 -10.25 -6.99 5.29
C ARG A 19 -10.54 -8.27 6.07
N THR A 20 -9.77 -9.32 5.82
CA THR A 20 -9.88 -10.64 6.48
C THR A 20 -9.10 -10.75 7.79
N MET A 21 -8.25 -9.76 8.12
CA MET A 21 -7.48 -9.76 9.37
C MET A 21 -8.34 -9.40 10.58
N ASP A 22 -7.83 -9.72 11.77
CA ASP A 22 -8.45 -9.36 13.03
C ASP A 22 -8.68 -7.83 13.12
N PRO A 23 -9.85 -7.37 13.62
CA PRO A 23 -10.19 -5.95 13.67
C PRO A 23 -9.10 -5.07 14.30
N ASP A 24 -8.47 -5.55 15.37
CA ASP A 24 -7.42 -4.83 16.10
C ASP A 24 -6.12 -4.69 15.28
N THR A 25 -5.92 -5.56 14.29
CA THR A 25 -4.73 -5.55 13.40
C THR A 25 -4.96 -4.70 12.16
N LYS A 26 -6.22 -4.48 11.74
CA LYS A 26 -6.56 -3.80 10.48
C LYS A 26 -5.92 -2.43 10.32
N ILE A 27 -5.99 -1.57 11.34
CA ILE A 27 -5.41 -0.21 11.25
C ILE A 27 -3.90 -0.30 11.04
N SER A 28 -3.20 -1.10 11.85
CA SER A 28 -1.75 -1.29 11.69
C SER A 28 -1.39 -1.86 10.32
N ALA A 29 -2.18 -2.80 9.81
CA ALA A 29 -1.95 -3.42 8.52
C ALA A 29 -2.23 -2.49 7.34
N VAL A 30 -3.24 -1.60 7.43
CA VAL A 30 -3.48 -0.54 6.44
C VAL A 30 -2.30 0.42 6.40
N CYS A 31 -1.84 0.89 7.56
CA CYS A 31 -0.68 1.79 7.64
C CYS A 31 0.57 1.18 7.02
N CYS A 32 0.91 -0.05 7.43
CA CYS A 32 2.08 -0.75 6.92
C CYS A 32 1.94 -1.12 5.44
N GLY A 33 0.75 -1.52 5.00
CA GLY A 33 0.44 -1.75 3.59
C GLY A 33 0.57 -0.49 2.74
N PHE A 34 0.19 0.67 3.27
CA PHE A 34 0.33 1.97 2.60
C PHE A 34 1.80 2.39 2.48
N HIS A 35 2.62 2.18 3.51
CA HIS A 35 4.06 2.44 3.42
C HIS A 35 4.77 1.55 2.39
N LEU A 36 4.38 0.27 2.29
CA LEU A 36 4.85 -0.61 1.20
C LEU A 36 4.43 -0.10 -0.19
N PHE A 37 3.22 0.46 -0.29
CA PHE A 37 2.74 1.08 -1.52
C PHE A 37 3.56 2.33 -1.90
N GLN A 38 3.81 3.22 -0.94
CA GLN A 38 4.66 4.41 -1.14
C GLN A 38 6.06 4.02 -1.62
N ASP A 39 6.70 3.04 -0.97
CA ASP A 39 8.01 2.53 -1.37
C ASP A 39 8.00 1.93 -2.79
N CYS A 40 6.94 1.20 -3.15
CA CYS A 40 6.77 0.68 -4.51
C CYS A 40 6.68 1.80 -5.55
N ILE A 41 5.87 2.84 -5.30
CA ILE A 41 5.73 3.99 -6.19
C ILE A 41 7.04 4.75 -6.31
N GLN A 42 7.73 5.02 -5.20
CA GLN A 42 9.00 5.72 -5.20
C GLN A 42 10.03 4.98 -6.04
N LYS A 43 10.26 3.68 -5.77
CA LYS A 43 11.23 2.86 -6.50
C LYS A 43 10.89 2.74 -7.99
N SER A 44 9.61 2.54 -8.31
CA SER A 44 9.15 2.43 -9.70
C SER A 44 9.32 3.74 -10.45
N THR A 45 9.00 4.87 -9.81
CA THR A 45 9.16 6.20 -10.41
C THR A 45 10.63 6.55 -10.59
N GLN A 46 11.47 6.32 -9.58
CA GLN A 46 12.92 6.51 -9.69
C GLN A 46 13.48 5.70 -10.87
N SER A 47 13.15 4.40 -10.94
CA SER A 47 13.62 3.54 -12.02
C SER A 47 13.17 4.00 -13.43
N LEU A 48 11.99 4.62 -13.57
CA LEU A 48 11.45 5.06 -14.85
C LEU A 48 11.89 6.47 -15.26
N CYS A 49 12.05 7.35 -14.28
CA CYS A 49 12.23 8.79 -14.48
C CYS A 49 13.68 9.23 -14.29
N GLU A 50 14.47 8.60 -13.41
CA GLU A 50 15.85 8.99 -13.16
C GLU A 50 16.68 9.08 -14.45
N PRO A 51 16.59 8.13 -15.41
CA PRO A 51 17.35 8.22 -16.66
C PRO A 51 16.87 9.32 -17.63
N LYS A 52 15.69 9.91 -17.40
CA LYS A 52 15.01 10.83 -18.35
C LYS A 52 14.93 12.25 -17.85
N THR A 53 14.56 12.42 -16.59
CA THR A 53 14.23 13.70 -15.95
C THR A 53 14.94 13.88 -14.61
N GLY A 54 15.76 12.90 -14.19
CA GLY A 54 16.46 12.92 -12.90
C GLY A 54 15.60 12.45 -11.72
N ILE A 55 16.21 12.40 -10.54
CA ILE A 55 15.58 11.87 -9.31
C ILE A 55 14.45 12.77 -8.78
N GLU A 56 14.51 14.07 -9.10
CA GLU A 56 13.56 15.11 -8.65
C GLU A 56 12.10 14.80 -9.02
N THR A 57 11.87 14.07 -10.11
CA THR A 57 10.52 13.67 -10.52
C THR A 57 9.89 12.68 -9.52
N ALA A 58 10.68 11.76 -8.99
CA ALA A 58 10.20 10.82 -7.98
C ALA A 58 9.90 11.56 -6.66
N ASP A 59 10.77 12.48 -6.26
CA ASP A 59 10.57 13.29 -5.06
C ASP A 59 9.31 14.17 -5.18
N TYR A 60 9.08 14.77 -6.35
CA TYR A 60 7.87 15.54 -6.63
C TYR A 60 6.61 14.67 -6.51
N ILE A 61 6.58 13.48 -7.13
CA ILE A 61 5.45 12.56 -7.03
C ILE A 61 5.21 12.13 -5.58
N MET A 62 6.27 11.80 -4.84
CA MET A 62 6.16 11.45 -3.42
C MET A 62 5.69 12.63 -2.56
N SER A 63 6.09 13.86 -2.88
CA SER A 63 5.61 15.05 -2.18
C SER A 63 4.10 15.23 -2.34
N ILE A 64 3.55 14.94 -3.52
CA ILE A 64 2.10 14.97 -3.76
C ILE A 64 1.41 13.91 -2.91
N ILE A 65 1.87 12.66 -2.97
CA ILE A 65 1.27 11.55 -2.20
C ILE A 65 1.30 11.87 -0.69
N ASN A 66 2.44 12.34 -0.18
CA ASN A 66 2.61 12.71 1.22
C ASN A 66 1.70 13.90 1.59
N SER A 67 1.60 14.93 0.76
CA SER A 67 0.70 16.07 1.03
C SER A 67 -0.77 15.67 1.13
N MET A 68 -1.18 14.62 0.41
CA MET A 68 -2.56 14.11 0.44
C MET A 68 -2.84 13.18 1.62
N THR A 69 -1.80 12.60 2.23
CA THR A 69 -1.98 11.48 3.17
C THR A 69 -1.35 11.70 4.55
N ASN A 70 -0.36 12.58 4.70
CA ASN A 70 0.37 12.78 5.95
C ASN A 70 -0.55 13.10 7.12
N ASP A 71 -1.48 14.04 7.00
CA ASP A 71 -2.38 14.42 8.10
C ASP A 71 -3.19 13.21 8.62
N VAL A 72 -3.63 12.33 7.72
CA VAL A 72 -4.39 11.13 8.07
C VAL A 72 -3.48 10.07 8.66
N LEU A 73 -2.29 9.85 8.08
CA LEU A 73 -1.34 8.83 8.55
C LEU A 73 -0.75 9.20 9.91
N ASP A 74 -0.38 10.46 10.12
CA ASP A 74 0.17 10.93 11.40
C ASP A 74 -0.87 10.77 12.52
N PHE A 75 -2.14 11.01 12.22
CA PHE A 75 -3.22 10.84 13.19
C PHE A 75 -3.56 9.37 13.46
N THR A 76 -3.56 8.51 12.44
CA THR A 76 -4.08 7.14 12.53
C THR A 76 -3.02 6.06 12.73
N CYS A 77 -1.83 6.22 12.16
CA CYS A 77 -0.79 5.19 12.15
C CYS A 77 0.08 5.21 13.39
N GLY A 78 0.20 6.34 14.09
CA GLY A 78 0.87 6.43 15.38
C GLY A 78 2.26 5.78 15.37
N ARG A 79 2.41 4.63 16.06
CA ARG A 79 3.69 3.90 16.13
C ARG A 79 4.12 3.21 14.83
N PHE A 80 3.28 3.18 13.80
CA PHE A 80 3.50 2.52 12.50
C PHE A 80 3.78 3.54 11.38
N GLU A 81 4.61 4.55 11.66
CA GLU A 81 4.87 5.72 10.80
C GLU A 81 5.72 5.46 9.54
N ASN A 82 6.36 4.29 9.43
CA ASN A 82 7.15 3.89 8.27
C ASN A 82 7.40 2.36 8.27
N ILE A 83 8.03 1.85 7.20
CA ILE A 83 8.33 0.41 7.02
C ILE A 83 9.17 -0.15 8.16
N GLU A 84 10.16 0.58 8.67
CA GLU A 84 11.05 0.12 9.75
C GLU A 84 10.27 -0.07 11.06
N LYS A 85 9.35 0.86 11.33
CA LYS A 85 8.47 0.81 12.50
C LYS A 85 7.41 -0.27 12.37
N CYS A 86 6.93 -0.53 11.15
CA CYS A 86 6.12 -1.69 10.84
C CYS A 86 6.84 -3.01 11.13
N ASP A 87 8.07 -3.16 10.66
CA ASP A 87 8.88 -4.37 10.91
C ASP A 87 9.14 -4.61 12.40
N LYS A 88 9.24 -3.53 13.18
CA LYS A 88 9.48 -3.61 14.62
C LYS A 88 8.23 -3.88 15.47
N TYR A 89 7.09 -3.29 15.12
CA TYR A 89 5.92 -3.24 16.02
C TYR A 89 4.70 -4.00 15.51
N MET A 90 4.66 -4.38 14.23
CA MET A 90 3.53 -5.11 13.68
C MET A 90 3.61 -6.59 14.09
N GLU A 91 2.45 -7.21 14.27
CA GLU A 91 2.36 -8.64 14.53
C GLU A 91 2.98 -9.42 13.36
N GLU A 92 3.90 -10.33 13.66
CA GLU A 92 4.80 -10.94 12.67
C GLU A 92 4.05 -11.67 11.55
N LYS A 93 2.97 -12.40 11.88
CA LYS A 93 2.17 -13.13 10.89
C LYS A 93 1.51 -12.17 9.91
N ALA A 94 0.86 -11.12 10.43
CA ALA A 94 0.20 -10.12 9.60
C ALA A 94 1.22 -9.35 8.74
N TRP A 95 2.39 -9.02 9.28
CA TRP A 95 3.44 -8.33 8.54
C TRP A 95 4.04 -9.18 7.42
N ASN A 96 4.30 -10.46 7.70
CA ASN A 96 4.81 -11.40 6.71
C ASN A 96 3.79 -11.62 5.57
N ALA A 97 2.49 -11.66 5.87
CA ALA A 97 1.44 -11.77 4.86
C ALA A 97 1.39 -10.55 3.92
N LEU A 98 1.73 -9.35 4.39
CA LEU A 98 1.83 -8.14 3.56
C LEU A 98 3.14 -8.08 2.75
N LYS A 99 4.24 -8.62 3.29
CA LYS A 99 5.54 -8.64 2.61
C LYS A 99 5.68 -9.78 1.61
N GLU A 100 4.77 -10.76 1.63
CA GLU A 100 4.88 -11.95 0.80
C GLU A 100 5.04 -11.56 -0.68
N PRO A 101 6.17 -11.95 -1.31
CA PRO A 101 6.46 -11.52 -2.66
C PRO A 101 5.52 -12.23 -3.63
N LYS A 102 4.52 -11.50 -4.13
CA LYS A 102 3.72 -11.94 -5.28
C LYS A 102 4.33 -11.44 -6.58
N SER A 103 4.42 -12.32 -7.55
CA SER A 103 4.78 -11.97 -8.93
C SER A 103 3.75 -11.00 -9.52
N ALA A 104 4.14 -10.28 -10.57
CA ALA A 104 3.22 -9.37 -11.25
C ALA A 104 1.99 -10.11 -11.80
N GLU A 105 2.17 -11.32 -12.31
CA GLU A 105 1.10 -12.16 -12.85
C GLU A 105 0.11 -12.60 -11.77
N GLU A 106 0.61 -13.00 -10.59
CA GLU A 106 -0.24 -13.32 -9.44
C GLU A 106 -1.03 -12.10 -8.97
N ILE A 107 -0.40 -10.93 -8.88
CA ILE A 107 -1.07 -9.69 -8.49
C ILE A 107 -2.20 -9.36 -9.45
N VAL A 108 -1.96 -9.44 -10.76
CA VAL A 108 -2.98 -9.19 -11.80
C VAL A 108 -4.11 -10.21 -11.70
N THR A 109 -3.78 -11.48 -11.48
CA THR A 109 -4.77 -12.55 -11.37
C THR A 109 -5.66 -12.36 -10.15
N GLU A 110 -5.08 -12.03 -8.99
CA GLU A 110 -5.85 -11.71 -7.79
C GLU A 110 -6.67 -10.44 -7.99
N ARG A 111 -6.08 -9.40 -8.62
CA ARG A 111 -6.77 -8.16 -8.95
C ARG A 111 -8.00 -8.38 -9.82
N ALA A 112 -7.91 -9.26 -10.81
CA ALA A 112 -9.02 -9.60 -11.71
C ALA A 112 -10.20 -10.27 -10.98
N LYS A 113 -9.97 -10.91 -9.82
CA LYS A 113 -11.03 -11.50 -8.99
C LYS A 113 -11.74 -10.46 -8.12
N GLN A 114 -11.15 -9.28 -7.94
CA GLN A 114 -11.68 -8.26 -7.04
C GLN A 114 -12.82 -7.47 -7.68
N LYS A 115 -13.83 -7.13 -6.86
CA LYS A 115 -14.97 -6.29 -7.29
C LYS A 115 -14.60 -4.82 -7.49
N PHE A 116 -13.55 -4.33 -6.82
CA PHE A 116 -13.21 -2.90 -6.80
C PHE A 116 -12.15 -2.57 -7.83
N VAL A 117 -12.37 -1.53 -8.63
CA VAL A 117 -11.41 -1.07 -9.67
C VAL A 117 -10.40 -0.06 -9.12
N SER A 118 -10.55 0.38 -7.87
CA SER A 118 -9.61 1.31 -7.21
C SER A 118 -9.41 0.97 -5.72
N PRO A 119 -8.36 1.52 -5.07
CA PRO A 119 -8.10 1.25 -3.66
C PRO A 119 -9.08 1.91 -2.69
N ILE A 120 -9.76 3.00 -3.09
CA ILE A 120 -10.64 3.77 -2.18
C ILE A 120 -11.82 2.92 -1.69
N PRO A 121 -12.63 2.28 -2.55
CA PRO A 121 -13.70 1.40 -2.10
C PRO A 121 -13.20 0.23 -1.24
N ALA A 122 -12.02 -0.34 -1.56
CA ALA A 122 -11.43 -1.41 -0.77
C ALA A 122 -11.04 -0.92 0.64
N LEU A 123 -10.46 0.27 0.75
CA LEU A 123 -10.13 0.90 2.02
C LEU A 123 -11.39 1.19 2.85
N VAL A 124 -12.45 1.71 2.23
CA VAL A 124 -13.74 1.93 2.90
C VAL A 124 -14.30 0.62 3.44
N ALA A 125 -14.24 -0.48 2.66
CA ALA A 125 -14.68 -1.80 3.12
C ALA A 125 -13.87 -2.31 4.32
N VAL A 126 -12.56 -2.05 4.36
CA VAL A 126 -11.71 -2.38 5.53
C VAL A 126 -12.16 -1.61 6.78
N ILE A 127 -12.36 -0.29 6.66
CA ILE A 127 -12.67 0.60 7.80
C ILE A 127 -14.07 0.34 8.36
N THR A 128 -15.05 0.13 7.48
CA THR A 128 -16.46 0.02 7.87
C THR A 128 -16.89 -1.40 8.21
N ASN A 129 -16.02 -2.40 8.01
CA ASN A 129 -16.37 -3.83 8.06
C ASN A 129 -17.59 -4.19 7.19
N TYR A 130 -17.89 -3.40 6.17
CA TYR A 130 -19.01 -3.64 5.27
C TYR A 130 -18.66 -4.77 4.28
N GLU A 131 -19.50 -5.78 4.22
CA GLU A 131 -19.54 -6.70 3.08
C GLU A 131 -20.40 -6.07 1.98
N LEU A 132 -19.81 -5.81 0.82
CA LEU A 132 -20.50 -5.39 -0.41
C LEU A 132 -20.57 -6.55 -1.41
#